data_AF-A0A8S3W253-F1
#
_entry.id   AF-A0A8S3W253-F1
#
_cell.length_a   1.000
_cell.length_b   1.000
_cell.length_c   1.000
_cell.angle_alpha   90.00
_cell.angle_beta   90.00
_cell.angle_gamma   90.00
#
_symmetry.space_group_name_H-M   'P 1'
#
loop_
_entity.id
_entity.type
_entity.pdbx_description
1 polymer ?
#
loop_
_entity_poly.entity_id
_entity_poly.type
_entity_poly.pdbx_seq_one_letter_code
_entity_poly.pdbx_strand_id
1 'polypeptide(L)'
;MVRTVVGETKSIAVTEGVHQGSVLSPFLFCLVLDSLTEAAQNSATWTFIYADDVAICTDSRAHLQEALVSWKHQLQTGGLVLSVAKTQFMSFNDPDTNNSPISIDGQLVKSYHTSIWEV
;
A
#
# COMPACT_ATOMS: atom_id res chain seq x y z
N MET A 1 -20.59 11.31 16.97
CA MET A 1 -21.17 12.52 17.60
C MET A 1 -20.02 13.44 17.94
N VAL A 2 -20.08 14.71 17.55
CA VAL A 2 -19.00 15.68 17.78
C VAL A 2 -19.54 16.79 18.66
N ARG A 3 -18.77 17.19 19.69
CA ARG A 3 -19.11 18.34 20.52
C ARG A 3 -18.57 19.61 19.86
N THR A 4 -19.45 20.59 19.64
CA THR A 4 -19.12 21.88 19.04
C THR A 4 -19.50 23.02 19.99
N VAL A 5 -19.09 24.26 19.70
CA VAL A 5 -19.47 25.45 20.48
C VAL A 5 -20.97 25.73 20.48
N VAL A 6 -21.72 25.14 19.54
CA VAL A 6 -23.18 25.29 19.38
C VAL A 6 -23.96 24.11 19.99
N GLY A 7 -23.27 23.15 20.62
CA GLY A 7 -23.86 21.92 21.16
C GLY A 7 -23.33 20.65 20.49
N GLU A 8 -24.01 19.53 20.70
CA GLU A 8 -23.59 18.23 20.17
C GLU A 8 -24.28 17.91 18.84
N THR A 9 -23.53 17.36 17.87
CA THR A 9 -24.10 16.97 16.57
C THR A 9 -24.97 15.73 16.69
N LYS A 10 -25.78 15.45 15.66
CA LYS A 10 -26.39 14.14 15.49
C LYS A 10 -25.32 13.04 15.41
N SER A 11 -25.73 11.80 15.71
CA SER A 11 -24.86 10.64 15.52
C SER A 11 -24.45 10.53 14.05
N ILE A 12 -23.18 10.25 13.82
CA ILE A 12 -22.61 10.00 12.50
C ILE A 12 -22.44 8.49 12.43
N ALA A 13 -23.20 7.83 11.56
CA ALA A 13 -23.06 6.40 11.35
C ALA A 13 -21.78 6.14 10.55
N VAL A 14 -20.90 5.29 11.08
CA VAL A 14 -19.70 4.82 10.36
C VAL A 14 -20.07 3.50 9.70
N THR A 15 -20.14 3.49 8.38
CA THR A 15 -20.46 2.29 7.58
C THR A 15 -19.22 1.50 7.21
N GLU A 16 -18.09 2.18 7.04
CA GLU A 16 -16.80 1.59 6.67
C GLU A 16 -15.66 2.29 7.43
N GLY A 17 -14.59 1.55 7.68
CA GLY A 17 -13.40 2.04 8.37
C GLY A 17 -13.50 2.06 9.89
N VAL A 18 -12.42 2.53 10.51
CA VAL A 18 -12.25 2.62 11.96
C VAL A 18 -12.28 4.08 12.42
N HIS A 19 -12.60 4.31 13.69
CA HIS A 19 -12.70 5.66 14.26
C HIS A 19 -11.32 6.36 14.32
N GLN A 20 -11.12 7.38 13.48
CA GLN A 20 -9.89 8.18 13.52
C GLN A 20 -9.70 8.86 14.89
N GLY A 21 -8.48 8.80 15.43
CA GLY A 21 -8.15 9.32 16.76
C GLY A 21 -8.49 8.38 17.93
N SER A 22 -9.01 7.18 17.65
CA SER A 22 -9.11 6.13 18.67
C SER A 22 -7.75 5.44 18.88
N VAL A 23 -7.40 5.16 20.13
CA VAL A 23 -6.17 4.41 20.50
C VAL A 23 -6.23 2.96 20.00
N LEU A 24 -7.43 2.39 19.85
CA LEU A 24 -7.61 1.00 19.41
C LEU A 24 -7.62 0.85 17.87
N SER A 25 -7.93 1.92 17.15
CA SER A 25 -8.09 1.87 15.70
C SER A 25 -6.83 1.47 14.93
N PRO A 26 -5.61 1.93 15.28
CA PRO A 26 -4.39 1.44 14.65
C PRO A 26 -4.22 -0.08 14.78
N PHE A 27 -4.49 -0.64 15.96
CA PHE A 27 -4.36 -2.08 16.21
C PHE A 27 -5.37 -2.88 15.37
N LEU A 28 -6.64 -2.46 15.33
CA LEU A 28 -7.66 -3.12 14.52
C LEU A 28 -7.33 -3.06 13.02
N PHE A 29 -6.81 -1.92 12.56
CA PHE A 29 -6.40 -1.77 11.17
C PHE A 29 -5.25 -2.72 10.80
N CYS A 30 -4.23 -2.83 11.66
CA CYS A 30 -3.13 -3.76 11.45
C CYS A 30 -3.60 -5.23 11.41
N LEU A 31 -4.53 -5.63 12.29
CA LEU A 31 -5.06 -7.00 12.29
C LEU A 31 -5.78 -7.36 10.97
N VAL A 32 -6.58 -6.43 10.45
CA VAL A 32 -7.27 -6.63 9.17
C VAL A 32 -6.27 -6.67 8.01
N LEU A 33 -5.28 -5.76 7.99
CA LEU A 33 -4.24 -5.75 6.97
C LEU A 33 -3.40 -7.04 6.97
N ASP A 34 -3.01 -7.54 8.14
CA ASP A 34 -2.23 -8.77 8.28
C ASP A 34 -2.97 -9.97 7.66
N SER A 35 -4.23 -10.16 8.03
CA SER A 35 -5.08 -11.23 7.47
C SER A 35 -5.34 -11.06 5.98
N LEU A 36 -5.55 -9.82 5.51
CA LEU A 36 -5.88 -9.56 4.11
C LEU A 36 -4.68 -9.78 3.17
N THR A 37 -3.49 -9.48 3.68
CA THR A 37 -2.27 -9.50 2.88
C THR A 37 -1.51 -10.83 2.95
N GLU A 38 -1.91 -11.77 3.81
CA GLU A 38 -1.25 -13.08 4.00
C GLU A 38 -0.91 -13.78 2.67
N ALA A 39 -1.87 -13.87 1.76
CA ALA A 39 -1.65 -14.47 0.44
C ALA A 39 -0.75 -13.62 -0.48
N ALA A 40 -0.88 -12.29 -0.41
CA ALA A 40 -0.10 -11.36 -1.21
C ALA A 40 1.37 -11.32 -0.79
N GLN A 41 1.67 -11.49 0.51
CA GLN A 41 3.02 -11.50 1.04
C GLN A 41 3.88 -12.61 0.41
N ASN A 42 3.27 -13.74 0.04
CA ASN A 42 3.98 -14.84 -0.65
C ASN A 42 4.39 -14.51 -2.10
N SER A 43 3.89 -13.42 -2.68
CA SER A 43 4.25 -13.00 -4.05
C SER A 43 5.53 -12.15 -4.13
N ALA A 44 6.09 -11.75 -2.98
CA ALA A 44 7.30 -10.94 -2.90
C ALA A 44 8.42 -11.66 -2.14
N THR A 45 9.68 -11.29 -2.41
CA THR A 45 10.83 -11.82 -1.66
C THR A 45 10.86 -11.26 -0.24
N TRP A 46 10.57 -9.96 -0.11
CA TRP A 46 10.38 -9.29 1.18
C TRP A 46 9.18 -8.37 1.12
N THR A 47 8.45 -8.31 2.22
CA THR A 47 7.36 -7.35 2.44
C THR A 47 7.61 -6.63 3.76
N PHE A 48 7.46 -5.31 3.75
CA PHE A 48 7.46 -4.47 4.95
C PHE A 48 6.12 -3.74 5.03
N ILE A 49 5.41 -3.88 6.15
CA ILE A 49 4.10 -3.25 6.37
C ILE A 49 4.22 -2.36 7.61
N TYR A 50 3.78 -1.11 7.49
CA TYR A 50 3.69 -0.18 8.59
C TYR A 50 2.43 0.69 8.45
N ALA A 51 1.47 0.51 9.36
CA ALA A 51 0.16 1.18 9.23
C ALA A 51 -0.42 0.96 7.82
N ASP A 52 -0.72 2.02 7.07
CA ASP A 52 -1.22 1.96 5.70
C ASP A 52 -0.13 1.89 4.61
N ASP A 53 1.14 2.02 4.99
CA ASP A 53 2.27 1.96 4.07
C ASP A 53 2.78 0.52 3.91
N VAL A 54 2.97 0.12 2.65
CA VAL A 54 3.49 -1.20 2.27
C VAL A 54 4.65 -1.02 1.29
N ALA A 55 5.76 -1.70 1.58
CA ALA A 55 6.87 -1.86 0.65
C ALA A 55 7.02 -3.34 0.29
N ILE A 56 7.07 -3.63 -1.01
CA ILE A 56 7.33 -4.97 -1.56
C ILE A 56 8.65 -4.96 -2.31
N CYS A 57 9.46 -5.99 -2.11
CA CYS A 57 10.75 -6.15 -2.76
C CYS A 57 10.81 -7.52 -3.46
N THR A 58 11.23 -7.50 -4.72
CA THR A 58 11.41 -8.70 -5.54
C THR A 58 12.79 -8.68 -6.18
N ASP A 59 13.22 -9.84 -6.67
CA ASP A 59 14.48 -10.06 -7.38
C ASP A 59 14.45 -9.53 -8.83
N SER A 60 13.26 -9.45 -9.43
CA SER A 60 13.09 -8.98 -10.80
C SER A 60 11.89 -8.04 -10.94
N ARG A 61 11.95 -7.21 -11.99
CA ARG A 61 10.87 -6.28 -12.34
C ARG A 61 9.60 -6.98 -12.82
N ALA A 62 9.75 -8.13 -13.48
CA ALA A 62 8.61 -8.97 -13.88
C ALA A 62 7.86 -9.50 -12.64
N HIS A 63 8.60 -10.06 -11.67
CA HIS A 63 8.02 -10.50 -10.41
C HIS A 63 7.42 -9.34 -9.62
N LEU A 64 8.01 -8.13 -9.68
CA LEU A 64 7.41 -6.96 -9.04
C LEU A 64 6.04 -6.63 -9.64
N GLN A 65 5.92 -6.66 -10.97
CA GLN A 65 4.67 -6.37 -11.66
C GLN A 65 3.59 -7.39 -11.29
N GLU A 66 3.93 -8.67 -11.20
CA GLU A 66 3.04 -9.75 -10.76
C GLU A 66 2.64 -9.58 -9.29
N ALA A 67 3.60 -9.26 -8.41
CA ALA A 67 3.34 -8.98 -7.01
C ALA A 67 2.39 -7.80 -6.85
N LEU A 68 2.61 -6.68 -7.53
CA LEU A 68 1.71 -5.51 -7.48
C LEU A 68 0.28 -5.85 -7.89
N VAL A 69 0.09 -6.70 -8.91
CA VAL A 69 -1.24 -7.16 -9.34
C VAL A 69 -1.89 -8.02 -8.26
N SER A 70 -1.14 -8.96 -7.67
CA SER A 70 -1.61 -9.80 -6.56
C SER A 70 -2.03 -8.96 -5.35
N TRP A 71 -1.16 -8.02 -4.94
CA TRP A 71 -1.40 -7.09 -3.84
C TRP A 71 -2.64 -6.24 -4.07
N LYS A 72 -2.77 -5.64 -5.26
CA LYS A 72 -3.96 -4.88 -5.60
C LYS A 72 -5.22 -5.72 -5.49
N HIS A 73 -5.21 -6.95 -6.04
CA HIS A 73 -6.36 -7.83 -5.99
C HIS A 73 -6.75 -8.18 -4.56
N GLN A 74 -5.79 -8.58 -3.72
CA GLN A 74 -6.05 -8.92 -2.32
C GLN A 74 -6.52 -7.71 -1.50
N LEU A 75 -5.96 -6.53 -1.71
CA LEU A 75 -6.45 -5.33 -1.03
C LEU A 75 -7.90 -5.01 -1.42
N GLN A 76 -8.24 -5.14 -2.71
CA GLN A 76 -9.58 -4.87 -3.22
C GLN A 76 -10.63 -5.87 -2.71
N THR A 77 -10.29 -7.14 -2.50
CA THR A 77 -11.23 -8.12 -1.92
C THR A 77 -11.60 -7.78 -0.47
N GLY A 78 -10.70 -7.10 0.25
CA GLY A 78 -10.94 -6.58 1.61
C GLY A 78 -11.50 -5.16 1.67
N GLY A 79 -11.88 -4.56 0.54
CA GLY A 79 -12.41 -3.20 0.48
C GLY A 79 -11.36 -2.09 0.59
N LEU A 80 -10.06 -2.42 0.53
CA LEU A 80 -8.98 -1.45 0.49
C LEU A 80 -8.61 -1.12 -0.96
N VAL A 81 -8.25 0.14 -1.20
CA VAL A 81 -7.92 0.64 -2.54
C VAL A 81 -6.47 1.11 -2.57
N LEU A 82 -5.68 0.51 -3.45
CA LEU A 82 -4.30 0.92 -3.70
C LEU A 82 -4.28 2.28 -4.42
N SER A 83 -3.54 3.24 -3.86
CA SER A 83 -3.39 4.57 -4.46
C SER A 83 -2.25 4.59 -5.47
N VAL A 84 -2.55 4.36 -6.75
CA VAL A 84 -1.54 4.37 -7.84
C VAL A 84 -0.73 5.68 -7.89
N ALA A 85 -1.37 6.82 -7.58
CA ALA A 85 -0.71 8.12 -7.54
C ALA A 85 0.33 8.25 -6.42
N LYS A 86 0.18 7.50 -5.33
CA LYS A 86 1.13 7.48 -4.20
C LYS A 86 2.14 6.34 -4.33
N THR A 87 1.81 5.28 -5.06
CA THR A 87 2.72 4.17 -5.30
C THR A 87 3.93 4.63 -6.12
N GLN A 88 5.11 4.19 -5.67
CA GLN A 88 6.38 4.49 -6.32
C GLN A 88 7.18 3.20 -6.46
N PHE A 89 8.01 3.15 -7.48
CA PHE A 89 8.93 2.06 -7.75
C PHE A 89 10.37 2.56 -7.66
N MET A 90 11.24 1.76 -7.05
CA MET A 90 12.67 2.01 -6.96
C MET A 90 13.42 0.77 -7.41
N SER A 91 14.48 0.97 -8.19
CA SER A 91 15.38 -0.11 -8.60
C SER A 91 16.77 0.10 -8.01
N PHE A 92 17.41 -0.99 -7.62
CA PHE A 92 18.75 -0.99 -7.05
C PHE A 92 19.65 -1.88 -7.90
N ASN A 93 20.76 -1.32 -8.39
CA ASN A 93 21.73 -2.05 -9.21
C ASN A 93 21.09 -2.77 -10.42
N ASP A 94 20.11 -2.13 -11.05
CA ASP A 94 19.34 -2.69 -12.16
C ASP A 94 20.14 -2.56 -13.47
N PRO A 95 20.63 -3.67 -14.06
CA PRO A 95 21.35 -3.63 -15.32
C PRO A 95 20.43 -3.32 -16.51
N ASP A 96 19.11 -3.44 -16.33
CA ASP A 96 18.13 -3.22 -17.38
C ASP A 96 17.69 -1.75 -17.40
N THR A 97 18.50 -0.91 -18.06
CA THR A 97 18.17 0.50 -18.33
C THR A 97 17.01 0.67 -19.33
N ASN A 98 16.43 -0.41 -19.87
CA ASN A 98 15.45 -0.36 -20.97
C ASN A 98 14.05 0.13 -20.59
N ASN A 99 13.89 0.76 -19.43
CA ASN A 99 12.72 1.58 -19.14
C ASN A 99 11.38 0.82 -19.22
N SER A 100 11.37 -0.51 -19.01
CA SER A 100 10.16 -1.35 -18.99
C SER A 100 9.21 -0.85 -17.90
N PRO A 101 8.19 -0.05 -18.19
CA PRO A 101 7.53 0.71 -17.14
C PRO A 101 6.67 -0.21 -16.26
N ILE A 102 6.69 0.01 -14.94
CA ILE A 102 5.74 -0.67 -14.04
C ILE A 102 4.41 0.09 -14.17
N SER A 103 3.31 -0.65 -14.30
CA SER A 103 1.98 -0.06 -14.38
C SER A 103 0.98 -0.76 -13.50
N ILE A 104 -0.01 -0.01 -13.03
CA ILE A 104 -1.15 -0.52 -12.28
C ILE A 104 -2.39 -0.03 -13.03
N ASP A 105 -3.21 -0.94 -13.52
CA ASP A 105 -4.38 -0.63 -14.38
C ASP A 105 -4.04 0.23 -15.60
N GLY A 106 -2.87 0.03 -16.20
CA GLY A 106 -2.40 0.82 -17.33
C GLY A 106 -1.89 2.23 -16.97
N GLN A 107 -1.98 2.64 -15.70
CA GLN A 107 -1.35 3.86 -15.21
C GLN A 107 0.09 3.58 -14.78
N LEU A 108 1.03 4.37 -15.30
CA LEU A 108 2.45 4.20 -14.99
C LEU A 108 2.74 4.59 -13.54
N VAL A 109 3.48 3.72 -12.86
CA VAL A 109 4.01 3.98 -11.52
C VAL A 109 5.29 4.81 -11.63
N LYS A 110 5.39 5.85 -10.80
CA LYS A 110 6.55 6.74 -10.81
C LYS A 110 7.80 5.98 -10.38
N SER A 111 8.88 6.06 -11.15
CA SER A 111 10.16 5.46 -10.83
C SER A 111 11.16 6.47 -10.28
N TYR A 112 12.01 6.02 -9.35
CA TYR A 112 13.22 6.73 -8.94
C TYR A 112 14.43 5.81 -9.11
N HIS A 113 15.47 6.34 -9.76
CA HIS A 113 16.78 5.70 -9.82
C HIS A 113 17.64 6.31 -8.71
N THR A 114 18.19 5.47 -7.83
CA THR A 114 19.16 5.92 -6.83
C THR A 114 20.48 5.19 -7.06
N SER A 115 21.54 5.95 -7.34
CA SER A 115 22.90 5.44 -7.40
C SER A 115 23.44 5.42 -5.96
N ILE A 116 23.50 4.26 -5.32
CA ILE A 116 23.93 4.14 -3.90
C ILE A 116 25.47 4.26 -3.75
N TRP A 117 26.14 4.98 -4.65
CA TRP A 117 27.60 5.18 -4.62
C TRP A 117 27.97 6.60 -5.02
N GLU A 118 27.56 7.58 -4.21
CA GLU A 118 28.24 8.87 -4.08
C GLU A 118 28.48 9.14 -2.58
N VAL A 119 29.52 8.51 -2.05
CA VAL A 119 30.24 8.90 -0.82
C VAL A 119 31.72 8.67 -1.04
#